data_AF-A0A140DSS3-F1
#
_entry.id   AF-A0A140DSS3-F1
#
_cell.length_a   1.000
_cell.length_b   1.000
_cell.length_c   1.000
_cell.angle_alpha   90.00
_cell.angle_beta   90.00
_cell.angle_gamma   90.00
#
_symmetry.space_group_name_H-M   'P 1'
#
loop_
_entity.id
_entity.type
_entity.pdbx_description
1 polymer ?
#
loop_
_entity_poly.entity_id
_entity_poly.type
_entity_poly.pdbx_seq_one_letter_code
_entity_poly.pdbx_strand_id
1 'polypeptide(L)' 'MVIMNHPVFVFYTRPNGHNKFLEFIDQLPLKDKAKLLTMIYQVQEHRIQISLQMEWVKK' A
#
# COMPACT_ATOMS: atom_id res chain seq x y z
N MET A 1 1.75 11.13 -23.84
CA MET A 1 1.41 9.79 -23.30
C MET A 1 2.46 9.46 -22.25
N VAL A 2 2.16 9.63 -20.97
CA VAL A 2 3.13 9.34 -19.89
C VAL A 2 3.09 7.83 -19.64
N ILE A 3 4.16 7.13 -19.98
CA ILE A 3 4.31 5.72 -19.65
C ILE A 3 4.68 5.65 -18.17
N MET A 4 3.74 5.22 -17.33
CA MET A 4 3.96 5.01 -15.91
C MET A 4 4.80 3.74 -15.74
N ASN A 5 6.11 3.90 -15.69
CA ASN A 5 7.08 2.80 -15.57
C ASN A 5 7.08 2.14 -14.18
N HIS A 6 6.23 2.58 -13.24
CA HIS A 6 6.09 2.02 -11.89
C HIS A 6 4.61 1.97 -11.48
N PRO A 7 4.16 0.91 -10.78
CA PRO A 7 2.82 0.88 -10.21
C PRO A 7 2.68 2.01 -9.18
N VAL A 8 1.52 2.67 -9.15
CA VAL A 8 1.19 3.69 -8.13
C VAL A 8 -0.06 3.22 -7.39
N PHE A 9 0.03 3.10 -6.07
CA PHE A 9 -1.13 2.85 -5.24
C PHE A 9 -1.94 4.12 -5.09
N VAL A 10 -3.24 4.00 -5.32
CA VAL A 10 -4.20 5.09 -5.13
C VAL A 10 -5.26 4.66 -4.15
N PHE A 11 -5.73 5.60 -3.32
CA PHE A 11 -6.84 5.35 -2.44
C PHE A 11 -8.15 5.39 -3.22
N TYR A 12 -9.00 4.39 -3.00
CA TYR A 12 -10.33 4.36 -3.59
C TYR A 12 -11.37 4.89 -2.59
N THR A 13 -11.93 6.05 -2.91
CA THR A 13 -13.07 6.62 -2.19
C THR A 13 -14.36 6.22 -2.90
N ARG A 14 -15.29 5.63 -2.14
CA ARG A 14 -16.59 5.20 -2.64
C ARG A 14 -17.46 6.41 -3.01
N PRO A 15 -18.50 6.23 -3.84
CA PRO A 15 -19.43 7.31 -4.18
C PRO A 15 -20.11 7.97 -2.97
N ASN A 16 -20.20 7.26 -1.85
CA ASN A 16 -20.74 7.78 -0.60
C ASN A 16 -19.71 8.52 0.28
N GLY A 17 -18.51 8.81 -0.23
CA GLY A 17 -17.45 9.54 0.47
C GLY A 17 -16.59 8.69 1.41
N HIS A 18 -16.96 7.42 1.62
CA HIS A 18 -16.20 6.53 2.50
C HIS A 18 -14.96 5.97 1.84
N ASN A 19 -13.88 5.94 2.61
CA ASN A 19 -12.64 5.29 2.22
C ASN A 19 -12.26 4.27 3.28
N LYS A 20 -12.69 3.02 3.08
CA LYS A 20 -12.48 1.94 4.04
C LYS A 20 -11.02 1.73 4.43
N PHE A 21 -10.10 2.01 3.50
CA PHE A 21 -8.68 1.84 3.78
C PHE A 21 -8.15 2.93 4.71
N LEU A 22 -8.52 4.20 4.47
CA LEU A 22 -8.17 5.31 5.36
C LEU A 22 -8.83 5.16 6.73
N GLU A 23 -10.11 4.76 6.76
CA GLU A 23 -10.85 4.45 8.00
C GLU A 23 -10.15 3.36 8.81
N PHE A 24 -9.71 2.29 8.16
CA PHE A 24 -8.94 1.22 8.80
C PHE A 24 -7.59 1.71 9.33
N ILE A 25 -6.83 2.48 8.52
CA ILE A 25 -5.53 3.03 8.93
C ILE A 25 -5.65 3.93 10.16
N ASP A 26 -6.73 4.70 10.26
CA ASP A 26 -6.93 5.62 11.37
C ASP A 26 -7.19 4.90 12.70
N GLN A 27 -7.71 3.68 12.65
CA GLN A 27 -7.94 2.83 13.81
C GLN A 27 -6.69 2.09 14.29
N LEU A 28 -5.61 2.07 13.50
CA LEU A 28 -4.40 1.33 13.85
C LEU A 28 -3.53 2.10 14.85
N PRO A 29 -2.88 1.40 15.81
CA PRO A 29 -1.78 1.96 16.58
C PRO A 29 -0.69 2.51 15.65
N LEU A 30 -0.02 3.59 16.08
CA LEU A 30 1.00 4.28 15.28
C LEU A 30 2.06 3.33 14.68
N LYS A 31 2.48 2.33 15.47
CA LYS A 31 3.45 1.31 15.06
C LYS A 31 2.96 0.47 13.87
N ASP A 32 1.72 0.01 13.92
CA ASP A 32 1.14 -0.86 12.89
C ASP A 32 0.80 -0.07 11.62
N LYS A 33 0.34 1.17 11.79
CA LYS A 33 0.16 2.14 10.70
C LYS A 33 1.48 2.38 9.96
N ALA A 34 2.56 2.65 10.68
CA ALA A 34 3.88 2.87 10.09
C ALA A 34 4.40 1.62 9.35
N LYS A 35 4.20 0.43 9.91
CA LYS A 35 4.57 -0.84 9.27
C LYS A 35 3.81 -1.06 7.95
N LEU A 36 2.49 -0.85 7.97
CA LEU A 36 1.64 -1.04 6.79
C LEU A 36 1.99 -0.07 5.67
N LEU A 37 2.14 1.22 5.99
CA LEU A 37 2.50 2.25 5.01
C LEU A 37 3.90 2.01 4.42
N THR A 38 4.86 1.59 5.25
CA THR A 38 6.20 1.19 4.79
C THR A 38 6.13 0.03 3.81
N MET A 39 5.32 -0.99 4.09
CA MET A 39 5.16 -2.14 3.20
C MET A 39 4.54 -1.73 1.85
N ILE A 40 3.53 -0.87 1.86
CA ILE A 40 2.91 -0.36 0.62
C ILE A 40 3.93 0.42 -0.22
N TYR A 41 4.70 1.30 0.43
CA TYR A 41 5.78 2.03 -0.23
C TYR A 41 6.81 1.09 -0.85
N GLN A 42 7.29 0.11 -0.08
CA GLN A 42 8.25 -0.88 -0.56
C GLN A 42 7.73 -1.70 -1.75
N VAL A 43 6.46 -2.12 -1.73
CA VAL A 43 5.84 -2.84 -2.85
C VAL A 43 5.68 -1.94 -4.07
N GLN A 44 5.41 -0.64 -3.87
CA GLN A 44 5.32 0.33 -4.96
C GLN A 44 6.67 0.52 -5.65
N GLU A 45 7.72 0.72 -4.86
CA GLU A 45 9.09 0.97 -5.33
C GLU A 45 9.68 -0.27 -6.01
N HIS A 46 9.54 -1.45 -5.38
CA HIS A 46 10.25 -2.66 -5.80
C HIS A 46 9.40 -3.63 -6.65
N ARG A 47 8.09 -3.40 -6.79
CA ARG A 47 7.12 -4.33 -7.39
C ARG A 47 6.98 -5.64 -6.59
N ILE A 48 5.79 -6.23 -6.66
CA ILE A 48 5.41 -7.47 -5.95
C ILE A 48 6.42 -8.62 -6.21
N GLN A 49 6.97 -8.70 -7.41
CA GLN A 49 7.92 -9.76 -7.79
C GLN A 49 9.23 -9.69 -6.99
N ILE A 50 9.77 -8.49 -6.72
CA ILE A 50 10.98 -8.35 -5.88
C ILE A 50 10.62 -8.56 -4.41
N SER A 51 9.47 -8.07 -3.94
CA SER A 51 9.03 -8.28 -2.55
C SER A 51 8.83 -9.77 -2.21
N LEU A 52 8.38 -10.58 -3.17
CA LEU A 52 8.31 -12.04 -3.04
C LEU A 52 9.69 -12.69 -3.04
N GLN A 53 10.64 -12.20 -3.85
CA GLN A 53 12.03 -12.68 -3.85
C GLN A 53 12.80 -12.30 -2.58
N MET A 54 12.43 -11.20 -1.91
CA MET A 54 13.02 -10.72 -0.66
C MET A 54 12.35 -11.30 0.61
N GLU A 55 11.38 -12.22 0.46
CA GLU A 55 10.60 -12.83 1.56
C GLU A 55 9.85 -11.84 2.48
N TRP A 56 9.53 -10.63 2.01
CA TRP A 56 8.79 -9.65 2.82
C TRP A 56 7.32 -10.03 3.04
N VAL A 57 6.81 -10.99 2.28
CA VAL A 57 5.50 -11.61 2.44
C VAL A 57 5.71 -13.10 2.72
N LYS A 58 5.42 -13.55 3.95
CA LYS A 58 5.41 -14.98 4.28
C LYS A 58 4.12 -15.62 3.77
N LYS A 59 4.23 -16.85 3.26
CA LYS A 59 3.09 -17.72 2.92
C LYS A 59 2.23 -18.02 4.15
#